data_AF-A0AAP8N7R8-F1
#
_entry.id   AF-A0AAP8N7R8-F1
#
_cell.length_a   1.000
_cell.length_b   1.000
_cell.length_c   1.000
_cell.angle_alpha   90.00
_cell.angle_beta   90.00
_cell.angle_gamma   90.00
#
_symmetry.space_group_name_H-M   'P 1'
#
loop_
_entity.id
_entity.type
_entity.pdbx_description
1 polymer ?
#
loop_
_entity_poly.entity_id
_entity_poly.type
_entity_poly.pdbx_seq_one_letter_code
_entity_poly.pdbx_strand_id
1 'polypeptide(L)'
;EYGGADLGQMMLAIVYMEISKTFVPFTFGGFADNILFYANEEQKKTYLIPTINGEKKSCFAMTEPNAGSDTQNIRMTAVKDGSE
;
A
#
# COMPACT_ATOMS: atom_id res chain seq x y z
N GLU A 1 -11.82 10.24 -5.68
CA GLU A 1 -11.25 11.56 -5.30
C GLU A 1 -9.97 11.89 -6.09
N TYR A 2 -8.95 11.04 -6.07
CA TYR A 2 -7.64 11.33 -6.69
C TYR A 2 -7.51 10.95 -8.18
N GLY A 3 -8.59 10.94 -8.96
CA GLY A 3 -8.55 10.66 -10.40
C GLY A 3 -8.43 9.17 -10.80
N GLY A 4 -8.64 8.24 -9.87
CA GLY A 4 -8.70 6.80 -10.16
C GLY A 4 -9.99 6.36 -10.85
N ALA A 5 -10.01 5.11 -11.33
CA ALA A 5 -11.14 4.53 -12.08
C ALA A 5 -12.39 4.19 -11.23
N ASP A 6 -12.34 4.41 -9.91
CA ASP A 6 -13.45 4.18 -8.97
C ASP A 6 -14.15 2.81 -9.10
N LEU A 7 -13.34 1.76 -9.27
CA LEU A 7 -13.83 0.40 -9.43
C LEU A 7 -14.02 -0.27 -8.07
N GLY A 8 -15.16 -0.93 -7.89
CA GLY A 8 -15.38 -1.84 -6.77
C GLY A 8 -14.52 -3.10 -6.83
N GLN A 9 -14.34 -3.78 -5.69
CA GLN A 9 -13.47 -4.95 -5.55
C GLN A 9 -13.81 -6.09 -6.51
N MET A 10 -15.10 -6.33 -6.79
CA MET A 10 -15.53 -7.37 -7.73
C MET A 10 -15.05 -7.08 -9.16
N MET A 11 -15.17 -5.83 -9.62
CA MET A 11 -14.72 -5.44 -10.95
C MET A 11 -13.19 -5.53 -11.06
N LEU A 12 -12.48 -5.09 -10.01
CA LEU A 12 -11.03 -5.21 -9.96
C LEU A 12 -10.56 -6.67 -10.03
N ALA A 13 -11.25 -7.60 -9.36
CA ALA A 13 -10.96 -9.03 -9.45
C ALA A 13 -11.13 -9.58 -10.88
N ILE A 14 -12.19 -9.16 -11.59
CA ILE A 14 -12.40 -9.54 -12.99
C ILE A 14 -11.27 -9.00 -13.88
N VAL A 15 -10.89 -7.73 -13.71
CA VAL A 15 -9.77 -7.13 -14.46
C VAL A 15 -8.48 -7.91 -14.25
N TYR A 16 -8.15 -8.25 -12.99
CA TYR A 16 -6.96 -9.07 -12.70
C TYR A 16 -7.05 -10.47 -13.32
N MET A 17 -8.21 -11.14 -13.26
CA MET A 17 -8.40 -12.46 -13.87
C MET A 17 -8.15 -12.44 -15.39
N GLU A 18 -8.56 -11.37 -16.09
CA GLU A 18 -8.30 -11.24 -17.52
C GLU A 18 -6.83 -10.93 -17.83
N ILE A 19 -6.20 -10.04 -17.06
CA ILE A 19 -4.78 -9.67 -17.24
C ILE A 19 -3.87 -10.86 -16.97
N SER A 20 -4.19 -11.71 -15.98
CA SER A 20 -3.40 -12.90 -15.66
C SER A 20 -3.40 -13.97 -16.76
N LYS A 21 -4.22 -13.84 -17.82
CA LYS A 21 -4.21 -14.76 -18.97
C LYS A 21 -3.06 -14.50 -19.94
N THR A 22 -2.34 -13.38 -19.79
CA THR A 22 -1.16 -13.05 -20.61
C THR A 22 0.12 -13.12 -19.79
N PHE A 23 1.23 -13.42 -20.46
CA PHE A 23 2.58 -13.36 -19.88
C PHE A 23 3.16 -11.93 -19.87
N VAL A 24 2.45 -10.95 -20.44
CA VAL A 24 2.88 -9.55 -20.44
C VAL A 24 2.80 -9.02 -19.00
N PRO A 25 3.91 -8.48 -18.45
CA PRO A 25 3.95 -7.97 -17.08
C PRO A 25 3.29 -6.59 -17.01
N PHE A 26 1.96 -6.58 -17.15
CA PHE A 26 1.13 -5.39 -17.05
C PHE A 26 0.32 -5.44 -15.75
N THR A 27 0.29 -4.33 -15.02
CA THR A 27 -0.56 -4.13 -13.85
C THR A 27 -1.56 -3.03 -14.17
N PHE A 28 -2.84 -3.31 -13.95
CA PHE A 28 -3.89 -2.32 -14.15
C PHE A 28 -3.97 -1.39 -12.94
N GLY A 29 -3.75 -0.10 -13.19
CA GLY A 29 -3.69 0.92 -12.15
C GLY A 29 -2.39 0.94 -11.36
N GLY A 30 -2.29 1.88 -10.43
CA GLY A 30 -1.21 1.94 -9.45
C GLY A 30 -1.56 1.17 -8.17
N PHE A 31 -0.56 0.97 -7.31
CA PHE A 31 -0.74 0.38 -5.99
C PHE A 31 -0.29 1.37 -4.91
N ALA A 32 -1.10 1.51 -3.86
CA ALA A 32 -0.75 2.24 -2.65
C ALA A 32 -1.25 1.47 -1.44
N ASP A 33 -0.40 1.33 -0.41
CA ASP A 33 -0.79 0.68 0.84
C ASP A 33 -1.96 1.43 1.49
N ASN A 34 -2.95 0.67 1.97
CA ASN A 34 -4.20 1.23 2.53
C ASN A 34 -3.96 2.28 3.63
N ILE A 35 -2.90 2.12 4.42
CA ILE A 35 -2.52 3.06 5.49
C ILE A 35 -2.32 4.50 4.98
N LEU A 36 -1.87 4.67 3.73
CA LEU A 36 -1.63 5.97 3.14
C LEU A 36 -2.92 6.77 2.90
N PHE A 37 -4.08 6.09 2.79
CA PHE A 37 -5.37 6.75 2.67
C PHE A 37 -5.91 7.27 4.01
N TYR A 38 -5.42 6.72 5.13
CA TYR A 38 -5.77 7.15 6.49
C TYR A 38 -4.83 8.23 7.05
N ALA A 39 -3.79 8.60 6.31
CA ALA A 39 -2.88 9.68 6.65
C ALA A 39 -3.59 11.03 6.80
N ASN A 40 -3.03 11.92 7.62
CA ASN A 40 -3.47 13.32 7.64
C ASN A 40 -3.08 14.05 6.34
N GLU A 41 -3.54 15.28 6.14
CA GLU A 41 -3.33 16.02 4.88
C GLU A 41 -1.86 16.24 4.52
N GLU A 42 -1.00 16.53 5.51
CA GLU A 42 0.42 16.71 5.30
C GLU A 42 1.11 15.40 4.90
N GLN A 43 0.77 14.32 5.59
CA GLN A 43 1.26 12.97 5.31
C GLN A 43 0.76 12.48 3.94
N LYS A 44 -0.49 12.76 3.56
CA LYS A 44 -1.02 12.41 2.22
C LYS A 44 -0.24 13.11 1.11
N LYS A 45 0.04 14.42 1.25
CA LYS A 45 0.87 15.16 0.29
C LYS A 45 2.28 14.59 0.19
N THR A 46 2.84 14.13 1.31
CA THR A 46 4.22 13.62 1.38
C THR A 46 4.37 12.17 0.92
N TYR A 47 3.36 11.33 1.17
CA TYR A 47 3.42 9.88 1.00
C TYR A 47 2.38 9.33 0.03
N LEU A 48 1.10 9.67 0.17
CA LEU A 48 0.02 9.13 -0.68
C LEU A 48 0.15 9.63 -2.12
N ILE A 49 0.16 10.96 -2.33
CA ILE A 49 0.15 11.56 -3.68
C ILE A 49 1.35 11.12 -4.53
N PRO A 50 2.60 11.15 -4.02
CA PRO A 50 3.74 10.64 -4.79
C PRO A 50 3.66 9.14 -5.08
N THR A 51 3.03 8.34 -4.20
CA THR A 51 2.88 6.89 -4.42
C THR A 51 1.89 6.61 -5.55
N ILE A 52 0.72 7.26 -5.54
CA ILE A 52 -0.28 7.05 -6.61
C ILE A 52 0.12 7.67 -7.95
N ASN A 53 1.01 8.66 -7.95
CA ASN A 53 1.64 9.21 -9.16
C ASN A 53 2.80 8.35 -9.69
N GLY A 54 3.21 7.30 -8.97
CA GLY A 54 4.31 6.42 -9.35
C GLY A 54 5.72 6.99 -9.09
N GLU A 55 5.82 8.10 -8.37
CA GLU A 55 7.09 8.76 -7.99
C GLU A 55 7.75 8.08 -6.78
N LYS A 56 6.94 7.47 -5.90
CA LYS A 56 7.39 6.68 -4.75
C LYS A 56 6.77 5.29 -4.76
N LYS A 57 7.45 4.33 -4.13
CA LYS A 57 6.92 2.99 -3.87
C LYS A 57 6.76 2.79 -2.38
N SER A 58 5.60 2.29 -1.99
CA SER A 58 5.33 1.87 -0.62
C SER A 58 5.84 0.44 -0.40
N CYS A 59 6.13 0.10 0.85
CA CYS A 59 6.62 -1.22 1.25
C CYS A 59 6.03 -1.57 2.61
N PHE A 60 5.52 -2.78 2.71
CA PHE A 60 4.95 -3.30 3.95
C PHE A 60 5.98 -4.16 4.69
N ALA A 61 6.61 -3.58 5.70
CA ALA A 61 7.67 -4.20 6.48
C ALA A 61 7.14 -4.68 7.85
N MET A 62 6.45 -5.83 7.85
CA MET A 62 5.85 -6.40 9.08
C MET A 62 6.55 -7.68 9.57
N THR A 63 7.10 -8.50 8.66
CA THR A 63 7.71 -9.80 9.01
C THR A 63 9.04 -9.64 9.74
N GLU A 64 9.25 -10.44 10.79
CA GLU A 64 10.52 -10.60 11.51
C GLU A 64 10.96 -12.08 11.54
N PRO A 65 12.23 -12.40 11.86
CA PRO A 65 12.69 -13.79 11.96
C PRO A 65 11.85 -14.68 12.88
N ASN A 66 11.19 -14.11 13.89
CA ASN A 66 10.36 -14.83 14.86
C ASN A 66 8.85 -14.52 14.73
N ALA A 67 8.44 -13.68 13.78
CA ALA A 67 7.05 -13.22 13.62
C ALA A 67 6.69 -13.16 12.13
N GLY A 68 6.00 -14.20 11.64
CA GLY A 68 5.52 -14.34 10.27
C GLY A 68 4.00 -14.30 10.19
N SER A 69 3.34 -15.46 10.32
CA SER A 69 1.87 -15.51 10.40
C SER A 69 1.32 -14.97 11.73
N ASP A 70 2.11 -15.04 12.80
CA ASP A 70 1.81 -14.43 14.10
C ASP A 70 2.49 -13.06 14.21
N THR A 71 1.86 -12.05 13.61
CA THR A 71 2.40 -10.69 13.59
C THR A 71 2.22 -9.93 14.90
N GLN A 72 1.45 -10.48 15.84
CA GLN A 72 1.34 -9.90 17.18
C GLN A 72 2.62 -10.10 17.99
N ASN A 73 3.49 -11.02 17.59
CA ASN A 73 4.76 -11.33 18.24
C ASN A 73 5.96 -10.54 17.70
N ILE A 74 5.72 -9.42 16.98
CA ILE A 74 6.76 -8.48 16.53
C ILE A 74 7.53 -7.95 17.74
N ARG A 75 8.87 -7.89 17.62
CA ARG A 75 9.78 -7.44 18.68
C ARG A 75 10.38 -6.07 18.43
N MET A 76 10.34 -5.56 17.20
CA MET A 76 10.79 -4.21 16.88
C MET A 76 10.04 -3.19 17.73
N THR A 77 10.78 -2.37 18.47
CA THR A 77 10.22 -1.38 19.38
C THR A 77 10.28 0.01 18.76
N ALA A 78 9.21 0.78 18.93
CA ALA A 78 9.22 2.23 18.75
C ALA A 78 9.26 2.88 20.13
N VAL A 79 10.35 3.61 20.44
CA VAL A 79 10.51 4.33 21.70
C VAL A 79 10.38 5.82 21.41
N LYS A 80 9.53 6.51 22.17
CA LYS A 80 9.40 7.96 22.07
C LYS A 80 10.65 8.62 22.65
N ASP A 81 11.33 9.43 21.84
CA ASP A 81 12.47 10.25 22.25
C ASP A 81 12.16 11.72 21.94
N GLY A 82 12.17 12.57 22.98
CA GLY A 82 11.73 13.97 22.90
C GLY A 82 10.33 14.24 23.48
N SER A 83 9.94 15.52 23.48
CA SER A 83 8.79 16.05 24.22
C SER A 83 7.54 16.38 23.40
N GLU A 84 7.41 15.87 22.17
CA GLU A 84 6.16 15.88 21.40
C GLU A 84 5.86 14.50 20.80
#